data_AF-A0A1B9NED4-F1
#
_entry.id   AF-A0A1B9NED4-F1
#
_cell.length_a   1.000
_cell.length_b   1.000
_cell.length_c   1.000
_cell.angle_alpha   90.00
_cell.angle_beta   90.00
_cell.angle_gamma   90.00
#
_symmetry.space_group_name_H-M   'P 1'
#
loop_
_entity.id
_entity.type
_entity.pdbx_description
1 polymer ?
#
loop_
_entity_poly.entity_id
_entity_poly.type
_entity_poly.pdbx_seq_one_letter_code
_entity_poly.pdbx_strand_id
1 'polypeptide(L)'
;MNRPVACYAQPNLAYDDHAFGTTIWDMDGPNWVSLKGFKVTNNSNIAENFPTTGSDRLYFYLLLGGISPEQVIAANGTTVSAVSGSGVSLLLSKENTQHWAIDIDRICRTCIRDGNLYLGGEQALKIILKGPSINSSNKAFSPSLFKLYSDVNHTKLLYSFKIERWYISQPGITVRYGYADAQNFCRNLGNGYRIPDINDYTNGNGAGWTEGLPGRSINNCQRKVSYKDISGKWVGGLFNEWGFTANTMNNFYEGSDWNLSIGNNWANDTGYWANSYNGSLYGVYSADGGIFLQSTANSHFMACVTP
;
A
#
# COMPACT_ATOMS: atom_id res chain seq x y z
N MET A 1 -5.40 1.65 -34.80
CA MET A 1 -5.65 0.87 -33.56
C MET A 1 -4.68 1.36 -32.51
N ASN A 2 -5.17 1.71 -31.32
CA ASN A 2 -4.30 2.22 -30.23
C ASN A 2 -3.37 1.11 -29.73
N ARG A 3 -2.10 1.44 -29.50
CA ARG A 3 -1.09 0.51 -28.95
C ARG A 3 -1.49 0.10 -27.52
N PRO A 4 -1.44 -1.19 -27.15
CA PRO A 4 -1.66 -1.65 -25.77
C PRO A 4 -0.76 -0.89 -24.78
N VAL A 5 -1.35 -0.41 -23.69
CA VAL A 5 -0.65 0.34 -22.65
C VAL A 5 -1.32 0.14 -21.28
N ALA A 6 -0.49 0.06 -20.24
CA ALA A 6 -0.92 0.27 -18.87
C ALA A 6 -0.85 1.78 -18.58
N CYS A 7 -1.98 2.39 -18.22
CA CYS A 7 -2.08 3.83 -18.03
C CYS A 7 -1.82 4.23 -16.57
N TYR A 8 -2.48 3.52 -15.64
CA TYR A 8 -2.41 3.80 -14.20
C TYR A 8 -2.45 2.51 -13.39
N ALA A 9 -1.72 2.49 -12.28
CA ALA A 9 -1.86 1.49 -11.22
C ALA A 9 -2.63 2.13 -10.05
N GLN A 10 -3.81 1.61 -9.78
CA GLN A 10 -4.77 2.18 -8.85
C GLN A 10 -4.90 1.31 -7.58
N PRO A 11 -4.17 1.63 -6.50
CA PRO A 11 -4.46 1.12 -5.16
C PRO A 11 -5.65 1.88 -4.55
N ASN A 12 -5.79 1.85 -3.22
CA ASN A 12 -6.73 2.71 -2.53
C ASN A 12 -6.44 4.19 -2.85
N LEU A 13 -7.48 4.89 -3.31
CA LEU A 13 -7.42 6.29 -3.70
C LEU A 13 -7.69 7.25 -2.53
N ALA A 14 -8.19 6.74 -1.41
CA ALA A 14 -8.49 7.53 -0.23
C ALA A 14 -7.26 8.25 0.32
N TYR A 15 -7.51 9.40 0.98
CA TYR A 15 -6.51 10.21 1.68
C TYR A 15 -5.42 10.76 0.74
N ASP A 16 -5.87 11.44 -0.32
CA ASP A 16 -5.08 12.21 -1.28
C ASP A 16 -5.52 13.70 -1.27
N ASP A 17 -4.96 14.55 -2.13
CA ASP A 17 -5.32 15.99 -2.15
C ASP A 17 -6.81 16.19 -2.49
N HIS A 18 -7.43 15.26 -3.24
CA HIS A 18 -8.85 15.32 -3.55
C HIS A 18 -9.73 15.12 -2.31
N ALA A 19 -9.33 14.21 -1.42
CA ALA A 19 -9.98 14.06 -0.11
C ALA A 19 -9.77 15.29 0.78
N PHE A 20 -8.54 15.80 0.91
CA PHE A 20 -8.23 16.85 1.89
C PHE A 20 -8.49 18.28 1.39
N GLY A 21 -8.72 18.48 0.10
CA GLY A 21 -8.96 19.80 -0.49
C GLY A 21 -7.81 20.76 -0.20
N THR A 22 -8.13 21.96 0.30
CA THR A 22 -7.12 23.00 0.60
C THR A 22 -6.52 22.91 2.00
N THR A 23 -6.86 21.88 2.78
CA THR A 23 -6.44 21.79 4.20
C THR A 23 -5.03 21.24 4.37
N ILE A 24 -4.65 20.31 3.51
CA ILE A 24 -3.30 19.77 3.40
C ILE A 24 -2.97 19.80 1.93
N TRP A 25 -1.93 20.56 1.58
CA TRP A 25 -1.40 20.61 0.22
C TRP A 25 -0.29 19.56 0.09
N ASP A 26 -0.05 19.02 -1.11
CA ASP A 26 1.08 18.14 -1.43
C ASP A 26 0.95 16.71 -0.90
N MET A 27 -0.27 16.17 -0.84
CA MET A 27 -0.51 14.73 -0.68
C MET A 27 -0.43 13.99 -2.01
N ASP A 28 -0.67 14.64 -3.15
CA ASP A 28 -0.49 14.03 -4.46
C ASP A 28 0.99 14.13 -4.88
N GLY A 29 1.69 13.01 -4.91
CA GLY A 29 3.06 12.99 -5.42
C GLY A 29 3.11 13.21 -6.94
N PRO A 30 4.30 13.48 -7.52
CA PRO A 30 4.43 13.85 -8.94
C PRO A 30 3.81 12.87 -9.95
N ASN A 31 3.74 11.58 -9.59
CA ASN A 31 3.17 10.52 -10.44
C ASN A 31 1.77 10.08 -9.97
N TRP A 32 1.21 10.68 -8.93
CA TRP A 32 -0.17 10.42 -8.52
C TRP A 32 -1.11 11.28 -9.36
N VAL A 33 -2.13 10.64 -9.91
CA VAL A 33 -3.23 11.32 -10.59
C VAL A 33 -4.49 11.06 -9.79
N SER A 34 -5.06 12.14 -9.28
CA SER A 34 -6.33 12.10 -8.55
C SER A 34 -7.38 11.26 -9.29
N LEU A 35 -8.09 10.42 -8.53
CA LEU A 35 -9.10 9.48 -9.01
C LEU A 35 -8.58 8.34 -9.93
N LYS A 36 -7.27 8.26 -10.21
CA LYS A 36 -6.66 7.24 -11.10
C LYS A 36 -5.52 6.45 -10.45
N GLY A 37 -4.80 7.04 -9.52
CA GLY A 37 -3.66 6.42 -8.84
C GLY A 37 -2.32 6.74 -9.51
N PHE A 38 -1.37 5.81 -9.44
CA PHE A 38 -0.02 6.01 -9.96
C PHE A 38 0.01 5.94 -11.48
N LYS A 39 0.40 7.03 -12.14
CA LYS A 39 0.63 7.09 -13.57
C LYS A 39 1.81 6.22 -13.97
N VAL A 40 1.59 5.35 -14.96
CA VAL A 40 2.64 4.53 -15.56
C VAL A 40 3.30 5.36 -16.67
N THR A 41 4.51 5.87 -16.38
CA THR A 41 5.31 6.65 -17.34
C THR A 41 6.14 5.74 -18.24
N ASN A 42 6.71 4.68 -17.67
CA ASN A 42 7.52 3.70 -18.36
C ASN A 42 7.28 2.29 -17.81
N ASN A 43 6.67 1.43 -18.62
CA ASN A 43 6.34 0.06 -18.24
C ASN A 43 7.55 -0.84 -17.92
N SER A 44 8.77 -0.43 -18.27
CA SER A 44 10.03 -1.14 -18.03
C SER A 44 10.86 -0.55 -16.89
N ASN A 45 10.55 0.65 -16.41
CA ASN A 45 11.26 1.27 -15.29
C ASN A 45 10.66 0.79 -13.96
N ILE A 46 11.12 -0.38 -13.52
CA ILE A 46 10.64 -1.06 -12.31
C ILE A 46 10.74 -0.17 -11.06
N ALA A 47 11.73 0.73 -10.98
CA ALA A 47 11.93 1.59 -9.82
C ALA A 47 10.86 2.68 -9.67
N GLU A 48 10.12 3.00 -10.74
CA GLU A 48 9.04 4.00 -10.73
C GLU A 48 7.65 3.36 -10.68
N ASN A 49 7.54 2.05 -10.91
CA ASN A 49 6.27 1.36 -11.03
C ASN A 49 5.81 0.80 -9.69
N PHE A 50 4.63 1.23 -9.26
CA PHE A 50 3.94 0.66 -8.11
C PHE A 50 3.58 -0.82 -8.35
N PRO A 51 3.63 -1.71 -7.34
CA PRO A 51 4.12 -1.47 -5.99
C PRO A 51 5.58 -1.88 -5.75
N THR A 52 6.21 -1.29 -4.73
CA THR A 52 7.47 -1.77 -4.12
C THR A 52 7.27 -2.51 -2.80
N THR A 53 6.10 -2.35 -2.18
CA THR A 53 5.71 -3.07 -0.95
C THR A 53 4.54 -4.00 -1.20
N GLY A 54 4.34 -5.02 -0.38
CA GLY A 54 3.18 -5.91 -0.52
C GLY A 54 2.79 -6.62 0.77
N SER A 55 1.57 -7.11 0.82
CA SER A 55 1.03 -7.97 1.88
C SER A 55 -0.01 -8.90 1.26
N ASP A 56 -0.30 -10.03 1.92
CA ASP A 56 -1.27 -10.98 1.40
C ASP A 56 -2.63 -10.29 1.23
N ARG A 57 -3.23 -10.50 0.04
CA ARG A 57 -4.53 -10.00 -0.40
C ARG A 57 -4.68 -8.49 -0.53
N LEU A 58 -3.59 -7.71 -0.43
CA LEU A 58 -3.60 -6.38 -1.02
C LEU A 58 -3.74 -6.51 -2.54
N TYR A 59 -4.44 -5.57 -3.17
CA TYR A 59 -4.68 -5.62 -4.60
C TYR A 59 -4.71 -4.23 -5.22
N PHE A 60 -4.55 -4.16 -6.52
CA PHE A 60 -4.68 -2.90 -7.24
C PHE A 60 -5.31 -3.17 -8.60
N TYR A 61 -5.80 -2.10 -9.21
CA TYR A 61 -6.35 -2.15 -10.55
C TYR A 61 -5.34 -1.56 -11.53
N LEU A 62 -5.04 -2.28 -12.60
CA LEU A 62 -4.31 -1.73 -13.72
C LEU A 62 -5.32 -1.19 -14.74
N LEU A 63 -5.35 0.13 -14.89
CA LEU A 63 -6.18 0.81 -15.90
C LEU A 63 -5.49 0.70 -17.26
N LEU A 64 -6.17 0.13 -18.24
CA LEU A 64 -5.58 -0.24 -19.53
C LEU A 64 -6.09 0.65 -20.68
N GLY A 65 -5.24 0.86 -21.68
CA GLY A 65 -5.59 1.50 -22.94
C GLY A 65 -5.21 0.62 -24.13
N GLY A 66 -6.09 0.50 -25.13
CA GLY A 66 -5.81 -0.28 -26.34
C GLY A 66 -5.73 -1.80 -26.15
N ILE A 67 -6.06 -2.32 -24.96
CA ILE A 67 -6.15 -3.74 -24.62
C ILE A 67 -7.17 -3.96 -23.49
N SER A 68 -7.91 -5.07 -23.52
CA SER A 68 -8.85 -5.42 -22.46
C SER A 68 -8.19 -6.29 -21.37
N PRO A 69 -8.71 -6.27 -20.11
CA PRO A 69 -8.26 -7.17 -19.06
C PRO A 69 -8.26 -8.65 -19.47
N GLU A 70 -9.28 -9.10 -20.21
CA GLU A 70 -9.38 -10.47 -20.70
C GLU A 70 -8.25 -10.83 -21.66
N GLN A 71 -7.84 -9.91 -22.54
CA GLN A 71 -6.71 -10.13 -23.44
C GLN A 71 -5.40 -10.26 -22.66
N VAL A 72 -5.23 -9.48 -21.59
CA VAL A 72 -4.07 -9.60 -20.69
C VAL A 72 -4.11 -10.94 -19.95
N ILE A 73 -5.27 -11.36 -19.42
CA ILE A 73 -5.43 -12.66 -18.76
C ILE A 73 -5.16 -13.80 -19.74
N ALA A 74 -5.64 -13.71 -20.99
CA ALA A 74 -5.37 -14.71 -22.01
C ALA A 74 -3.86 -14.82 -22.34
N ALA A 75 -3.13 -13.70 -22.29
CA ALA A 75 -1.68 -13.67 -22.52
C ALA A 75 -0.86 -14.22 -21.33
N ASN A 76 -1.29 -13.99 -20.09
CA ASN A 76 -0.47 -14.25 -18.89
C ASN A 76 -0.98 -15.42 -18.02
N GLY A 77 -2.23 -15.85 -18.20
CA GLY A 77 -2.93 -16.75 -17.28
C GLY A 77 -3.60 -16.01 -16.11
N THR A 78 -4.39 -16.74 -15.32
CA THR A 78 -5.06 -16.20 -14.13
C THR A 78 -4.16 -16.16 -12.89
N THR A 79 -3.05 -16.90 -12.90
CA THR A 79 -2.01 -16.88 -11.87
C THR A 79 -0.68 -16.56 -12.51
N VAL A 80 0.00 -15.52 -12.03
CA VAL A 80 1.31 -15.11 -12.53
C VAL A 80 2.35 -15.30 -11.44
N SER A 81 3.39 -16.06 -11.74
CA SER A 81 4.56 -16.24 -10.88
C SER A 81 5.59 -15.13 -11.11
N ALA A 82 6.39 -14.84 -10.10
CA ALA A 82 7.50 -13.91 -10.24
C ALA A 82 8.53 -14.43 -11.27
N VAL A 83 9.10 -13.53 -12.06
CA VAL A 83 10.22 -13.80 -12.98
C VAL A 83 11.50 -14.09 -12.20
N SER A 84 11.65 -13.46 -11.03
CA SER A 84 12.71 -13.71 -10.06
C SER A 84 12.20 -13.43 -8.66
N GLY A 85 12.78 -14.06 -7.64
CA GLY A 85 12.29 -14.00 -6.27
C GLY A 85 11.32 -15.14 -5.97
N SER A 86 10.75 -15.15 -4.77
CA SER A 86 9.92 -16.26 -4.29
C SER A 86 8.97 -15.83 -3.17
N GLY A 87 7.92 -16.62 -2.98
CA GLY A 87 6.94 -16.45 -1.91
C GLY A 87 5.66 -15.75 -2.36
N VAL A 88 5.70 -14.98 -3.46
CA VAL A 88 4.55 -14.22 -3.95
C VAL A 88 4.14 -14.66 -5.36
N SER A 89 2.83 -14.72 -5.59
CA SER A 89 2.19 -14.82 -6.90
C SER A 89 1.10 -13.76 -7.05
N LEU A 90 0.67 -13.52 -8.28
CA LEU A 90 -0.44 -12.61 -8.59
C LEU A 90 -1.65 -13.41 -9.04
N LEU A 91 -2.84 -13.02 -8.57
CA LEU A 91 -4.10 -13.48 -9.15
C LEU A 91 -4.68 -12.37 -10.01
N LEU A 92 -4.98 -12.70 -11.26
CA LEU A 92 -5.52 -11.79 -12.26
C LEU A 92 -7.01 -12.05 -12.46
N SER A 93 -7.81 -10.99 -12.40
CA SER A 93 -9.22 -11.02 -12.78
C SER A 93 -9.63 -9.73 -13.48
N LYS A 94 -10.70 -9.80 -14.28
CA LYS A 94 -11.41 -8.61 -14.70
C LYS A 94 -12.35 -8.17 -13.59
N GLU A 95 -12.33 -6.89 -13.26
CA GLU A 95 -13.29 -6.29 -12.35
C GLU A 95 -13.45 -4.81 -12.70
N ASN A 96 -14.55 -4.20 -12.27
CA ASN A 96 -14.63 -2.75 -12.25
C ASN A 96 -13.88 -2.24 -11.02
N THR A 97 -13.18 -1.11 -11.14
CA THR A 97 -12.58 -0.44 -9.99
C THR A 97 -13.65 -0.21 -8.93
N GLN A 98 -13.35 -0.54 -7.67
CA GLN A 98 -14.32 -0.36 -6.61
C GLN A 98 -14.48 1.10 -6.19
N HIS A 99 -15.53 1.35 -5.40
CA HIS A 99 -15.72 2.59 -4.68
C HIS A 99 -14.84 2.60 -3.43
N TRP A 100 -13.86 3.50 -3.34
CA TRP A 100 -12.98 3.59 -2.17
C TRP A 100 -13.63 4.41 -1.06
N ALA A 101 -13.69 3.85 0.14
CA ALA A 101 -14.28 4.53 1.29
C ALA A 101 -13.31 5.54 1.92
N ILE A 102 -13.89 6.61 2.48
CA ILE A 102 -13.20 7.64 3.26
C ILE A 102 -13.92 7.88 4.58
N ASP A 103 -13.15 8.26 5.60
CA ASP A 103 -13.71 8.78 6.84
C ASP A 103 -14.03 10.27 6.65
N ILE A 104 -15.31 10.58 6.40
CA ILE A 104 -15.79 11.94 6.17
C ILE A 104 -15.70 12.84 7.41
N ASP A 105 -15.56 12.27 8.61
CA ASP A 105 -15.43 13.05 9.86
C ASP A 105 -14.02 13.65 10.03
N ARG A 106 -13.01 13.07 9.36
CA ARG A 106 -11.62 13.55 9.33
C ARG A 106 -11.36 14.55 8.20
N ILE A 107 -12.15 14.47 7.13
CA ILE A 107 -12.06 15.40 6.00
C ILE A 107 -12.84 16.67 6.34
N CYS A 108 -12.44 17.81 5.80
CA CYS A 108 -13.11 19.09 6.04
C CYS A 108 -14.61 18.98 5.70
N ARG A 109 -15.48 19.00 6.73
CA ARG A 109 -16.94 18.82 6.57
C ARG A 109 -17.59 19.81 5.60
N THR A 110 -16.93 20.92 5.28
CA THR A 110 -17.44 21.95 4.34
C THR A 110 -16.94 21.79 2.91
N CYS A 111 -15.95 20.92 2.62
CA CYS A 111 -15.47 20.69 1.26
C CYS A 111 -16.22 19.56 0.51
N ILE A 112 -16.95 18.71 1.23
CA ILE A 112 -17.72 17.61 0.62
C ILE A 112 -19.18 18.07 0.41
N ARG A 113 -19.51 18.55 -0.79
CA ARG A 113 -20.93 18.75 -1.18
C ARG A 113 -21.59 17.47 -1.69
N ASP A 114 -20.82 16.47 -2.12
CA ASP A 114 -21.33 15.25 -2.75
C ASP A 114 -20.72 14.01 -2.10
N GLY A 115 -21.56 13.18 -1.48
CA GLY A 115 -21.16 12.05 -0.63
C GLY A 115 -20.51 10.85 -1.33
N ASN A 116 -19.87 11.01 -2.50
CA ASN A 116 -19.20 9.92 -3.24
C ASN A 116 -17.95 10.44 -3.97
N LEU A 117 -16.83 10.68 -3.26
CA LEU A 117 -15.60 11.21 -3.87
C LEU A 117 -14.92 10.23 -4.85
N TYR A 118 -15.02 8.92 -4.62
CA TYR A 118 -14.29 7.91 -5.41
C TYR A 118 -15.23 6.89 -6.05
N LEU A 119 -15.99 7.32 -7.06
CA LEU A 119 -17.09 6.55 -7.69
C LEU A 119 -16.72 5.14 -8.20
N GLY A 120 -15.46 4.91 -8.57
CA GLY A 120 -15.06 3.66 -9.22
C GLY A 120 -15.80 3.42 -10.54
N GLY A 121 -16.01 2.14 -10.89
CA GLY A 121 -16.76 1.73 -12.07
C GLY A 121 -15.97 1.55 -13.37
N GLU A 122 -14.68 1.86 -13.41
CA GLU A 122 -13.84 1.66 -14.60
C GLU A 122 -13.46 0.19 -14.78
N GLN A 123 -13.65 -0.36 -15.97
CA GLN A 123 -13.23 -1.74 -16.24
C GLN A 123 -11.69 -1.83 -16.22
N ALA A 124 -11.16 -2.70 -15.38
CA ALA A 124 -9.73 -2.81 -15.14
C ALA A 124 -9.27 -4.26 -14.94
N LEU A 125 -7.96 -4.46 -14.99
CA LEU A 125 -7.34 -5.71 -14.56
C LEU A 125 -7.06 -5.61 -13.06
N LYS A 126 -7.78 -6.38 -12.25
CA LYS A 126 -7.50 -6.49 -10.82
C LYS A 126 -6.34 -7.47 -10.62
N ILE A 127 -5.36 -7.04 -9.84
CA ILE A 127 -4.15 -7.78 -9.51
C ILE A 127 -4.12 -7.95 -8.00
N ILE A 128 -4.38 -9.16 -7.52
CA ILE A 128 -4.32 -9.49 -6.10
C ILE A 128 -2.97 -10.13 -5.78
N LEU A 129 -2.30 -9.62 -4.76
CA LEU A 129 -1.07 -10.21 -4.23
C LEU A 129 -1.40 -11.42 -3.38
N LYS A 130 -0.81 -12.57 -3.68
CA LYS A 130 -0.89 -13.78 -2.87
C LYS A 130 0.49 -14.15 -2.38
N GLY A 131 0.69 -14.16 -1.08
CA GLY A 131 1.99 -14.45 -0.50
C GLY A 131 1.90 -14.93 0.94
N PRO A 132 3.02 -14.94 1.67
CA PRO A 132 3.02 -15.45 3.01
C PRO A 132 2.20 -14.57 3.95
N SER A 133 1.38 -15.20 4.77
CA SER A 133 0.60 -14.58 5.84
C SER A 133 0.94 -15.25 7.17
N ILE A 134 0.28 -14.83 8.25
CA ILE A 134 0.44 -15.48 9.55
C ILE A 134 0.09 -16.98 9.50
N ASN A 135 -0.83 -17.37 8.61
CA ASN A 135 -1.32 -18.74 8.48
C ASN A 135 -0.46 -19.60 7.54
N SER A 136 0.51 -19.01 6.85
CA SER A 136 1.39 -19.76 5.96
C SER A 136 2.37 -20.63 6.74
N SER A 137 2.51 -21.89 6.34
CA SER A 137 3.52 -22.80 6.90
C SER A 137 4.95 -22.32 6.63
N ASN A 138 5.19 -21.77 5.44
CA ASN A 138 6.42 -21.09 5.08
C ASN A 138 6.17 -19.59 4.94
N LYS A 139 6.90 -18.78 5.73
CA LYS A 139 6.82 -17.32 5.73
C LYS A 139 7.93 -16.63 4.95
N ALA A 140 8.81 -17.40 4.30
CA ALA A 140 9.92 -16.87 3.54
C ALA A 140 9.44 -16.04 2.34
N PHE A 141 10.11 -14.92 2.14
CA PHE A 141 9.91 -14.01 1.03
C PHE A 141 11.28 -13.60 0.50
N SER A 142 11.39 -13.39 -0.80
CA SER A 142 12.51 -12.66 -1.40
C SER A 142 11.99 -11.66 -2.43
N PRO A 143 12.70 -10.52 -2.63
CA PRO A 143 12.29 -9.48 -3.56
C PRO A 143 11.89 -10.04 -4.93
N SER A 144 10.64 -9.78 -5.32
CA SER A 144 9.96 -10.50 -6.40
C SER A 144 9.62 -9.57 -7.56
N LEU A 145 10.16 -9.89 -8.75
CA LEU A 145 9.93 -9.14 -10.00
C LEU A 145 8.79 -9.77 -10.80
N PHE A 146 7.82 -8.97 -11.19
CA PHE A 146 6.71 -9.39 -12.05
C PHE A 146 6.74 -8.66 -13.38
N LYS A 147 6.32 -9.36 -14.43
CA LYS A 147 6.12 -8.82 -15.77
C LYS A 147 4.79 -9.33 -16.31
N LEU A 148 3.98 -8.42 -16.82
CA LEU A 148 2.74 -8.71 -17.55
C LEU A 148 2.93 -8.31 -19.00
N TYR A 149 2.41 -9.14 -19.91
CA TYR A 149 2.56 -8.97 -21.35
C TYR A 149 1.22 -8.74 -22.04
N SER A 150 1.26 -8.09 -23.20
CA SER A 150 0.09 -7.83 -24.04
C SER A 150 -0.15 -8.91 -25.10
N ASP A 151 0.74 -9.90 -25.21
CA ASP A 151 0.72 -10.97 -26.20
C ASP A 151 1.11 -12.31 -25.57
N VAL A 152 0.55 -13.40 -26.10
CA VAL A 152 0.77 -14.78 -25.61
C VAL A 152 2.22 -15.27 -25.76
N ASN A 153 2.99 -14.67 -26.67
CA ASN A 153 4.40 -15.01 -26.87
C ASN A 153 5.32 -14.27 -25.89
N HIS A 154 4.76 -13.43 -25.01
CA HIS A 154 5.48 -12.62 -24.02
C HIS A 154 6.57 -11.73 -24.63
N THR A 155 6.32 -11.20 -25.83
CA THR A 155 7.28 -10.33 -26.55
C THR A 155 7.03 -8.83 -26.33
N LYS A 156 5.83 -8.46 -25.87
CA LYS A 156 5.39 -7.08 -25.69
C LYS A 156 5.02 -6.81 -24.24
N LEU A 157 6.01 -6.35 -23.46
CA LEU A 157 5.84 -5.95 -22.07
C LEU A 157 4.74 -4.89 -21.95
N LEU A 158 3.77 -5.16 -21.08
CA LEU A 158 2.67 -4.26 -20.75
C LEU A 158 2.95 -3.52 -19.45
N TYR A 159 3.41 -4.23 -18.42
CA TYR A 159 3.69 -3.67 -17.10
C TYR A 159 4.73 -4.50 -16.35
N SER A 160 5.60 -3.86 -15.58
CA SER A 160 6.53 -4.54 -14.68
C SER A 160 6.72 -3.77 -13.39
N PHE A 161 6.83 -4.50 -12.29
CA PHE A 161 7.03 -3.96 -10.94
C PHE A 161 7.77 -4.98 -10.09
N LYS A 162 8.38 -4.52 -8.99
CA LYS A 162 9.14 -5.38 -8.09
C LYS A 162 8.74 -5.09 -6.65
N ILE A 163 8.20 -6.11 -5.99
CA ILE A 163 7.96 -6.05 -4.55
C ILE A 163 9.30 -6.30 -3.87
N GLU A 164 9.80 -5.31 -3.15
CA GLU A 164 11.05 -5.40 -2.41
C GLU A 164 10.81 -5.67 -0.93
N ARG A 165 9.70 -5.21 -0.35
CA ARG A 165 9.38 -5.44 1.08
C ARG A 165 8.02 -6.10 1.25
N TRP A 166 7.97 -7.16 2.06
CA TRP A 166 6.73 -7.88 2.34
C TRP A 166 6.30 -7.73 3.79
N TYR A 167 5.01 -7.49 4.00
CA TYR A 167 4.41 -7.23 5.30
C TYR A 167 3.46 -8.35 5.70
N ILE A 168 3.49 -8.70 6.99
CA ILE A 168 2.51 -9.58 7.63
C ILE A 168 1.90 -8.80 8.80
N SER A 169 0.60 -8.55 8.73
CA SER A 169 -0.20 -7.97 9.81
C SER A 169 -0.81 -9.09 10.66
N GLN A 170 -1.00 -8.83 11.95
CA GLN A 170 -1.77 -9.71 12.84
C GLN A 170 -3.27 -9.58 12.49
N PRO A 171 -3.93 -10.61 11.94
CA PRO A 171 -5.33 -10.50 11.52
C PRO A 171 -6.30 -10.65 12.67
N GLY A 172 -7.53 -10.18 12.47
CA GLY A 172 -8.71 -10.62 13.22
C GLY A 172 -8.77 -10.21 14.69
N ILE A 173 -7.91 -9.27 15.12
CA ILE A 173 -7.87 -8.86 16.52
C ILE A 173 -8.27 -7.40 16.63
N THR A 174 -9.37 -7.20 17.32
CA THR A 174 -9.94 -5.90 17.72
C THR A 174 -9.25 -5.34 18.98
N VAL A 175 -8.29 -6.10 19.50
CA VAL A 175 -7.45 -5.79 20.64
C VAL A 175 -6.13 -5.22 20.15
N ARG A 176 -5.73 -4.14 20.79
CA ARG A 176 -4.45 -3.52 20.54
C ARG A 176 -3.43 -4.10 21.52
N TYR A 177 -2.17 -4.17 21.11
CA TYR A 177 -1.10 -4.82 21.88
C TYR A 177 -0.02 -3.85 22.33
N GLY A 178 0.70 -4.19 23.39
CA GLY A 178 1.86 -3.43 23.83
C GLY A 178 3.05 -3.59 22.87
N TYR A 179 4.04 -2.71 22.98
CA TYR A 179 5.22 -2.76 22.11
C TYR A 179 6.00 -4.09 22.24
N ALA A 180 6.12 -4.63 23.46
CA ALA A 180 6.80 -5.90 23.70
C ALA A 180 6.11 -7.09 23.01
N ASP A 181 4.77 -7.07 22.92
CA ASP A 181 4.00 -8.07 22.20
C ASP A 181 4.26 -7.98 20.70
N ALA A 182 4.33 -6.77 20.14
CA ALA A 182 4.69 -6.54 18.74
C ALA A 182 6.10 -7.08 18.43
N GLN A 183 7.05 -6.89 19.35
CA GLN A 183 8.40 -7.43 19.21
C GLN A 183 8.41 -8.96 19.20
N ASN A 184 7.68 -9.57 20.13
CA ASN A 184 7.52 -11.02 20.19
C ASN A 184 6.84 -11.57 18.93
N PHE A 185 5.77 -10.92 18.49
CA PHE A 185 5.03 -11.28 17.29
C PHE A 185 5.94 -11.35 16.07
N CYS A 186 6.69 -10.27 15.79
CA CYS A 186 7.57 -10.24 14.62
C CYS A 186 8.72 -11.24 14.69
N ARG A 187 9.35 -11.40 15.87
CA ARG A 187 10.40 -12.42 16.05
C ARG A 187 9.89 -13.83 15.77
N ASN A 188 8.66 -14.14 16.22
CA ASN A 188 8.07 -15.47 16.10
C ASN A 188 7.65 -15.82 14.66
N LEU A 189 7.52 -14.84 13.75
CA LEU A 189 7.31 -15.12 12.32
C LEU A 189 8.53 -15.75 11.64
N GLY A 190 9.72 -15.63 12.25
CA GLY A 190 10.99 -16.06 11.65
C GLY A 190 11.36 -15.27 10.40
N ASN A 191 12.19 -15.84 9.52
CA ASN A 191 12.46 -15.32 8.17
C ASN A 191 12.89 -13.83 8.08
N GLY A 192 13.49 -13.31 9.14
CA GLY A 192 13.96 -11.92 9.19
C GLY A 192 12.87 -10.87 9.40
N TYR A 193 11.62 -11.26 9.69
CA TYR A 193 10.58 -10.28 10.02
C TYR A 193 10.94 -9.51 11.29
N ARG A 194 10.75 -8.20 11.22
CA ARG A 194 10.98 -7.26 12.32
C ARG A 194 9.81 -6.30 12.44
N ILE A 195 9.77 -5.57 13.56
CA ILE A 195 8.92 -4.38 13.65
C ILE A 195 9.34 -3.42 12.53
N PRO A 196 8.40 -2.87 11.74
CA PRO A 196 8.71 -1.93 10.69
C PRO A 196 9.27 -0.64 11.27
N ASP A 197 10.24 -0.04 10.58
CA ASP A 197 10.71 1.30 10.91
C ASP A 197 9.67 2.32 10.44
N ILE A 198 9.78 3.59 10.85
CA ILE A 198 8.80 4.62 10.44
C ILE A 198 8.76 4.73 8.90
N ASN A 199 9.92 4.67 8.24
CA ASN A 199 10.07 4.70 6.78
C ASN A 199 9.69 3.38 6.08
N ASP A 200 9.29 2.34 6.80
CA ASP A 200 8.61 1.17 6.21
C ASP A 200 7.10 1.41 6.07
N TYR A 201 6.54 2.39 6.77
CA TYR A 201 5.12 2.72 6.65
C TYR A 201 4.86 3.97 5.81
N THR A 202 5.65 5.02 6.02
CA THR A 202 5.30 6.36 5.55
C THR A 202 6.50 7.12 5.01
N ASN A 203 6.23 8.11 4.17
CA ASN A 203 7.19 9.10 3.71
C ASN A 203 6.92 10.50 4.30
N GLY A 204 6.05 10.59 5.31
CA GLY A 204 5.75 11.82 6.06
C GLY A 204 6.85 12.20 7.07
N ASN A 205 6.77 13.41 7.59
CA ASN A 205 7.67 13.96 8.60
C ASN A 205 6.86 14.63 9.72
N GLY A 206 7.05 14.18 10.96
CA GLY A 206 6.28 14.67 12.10
C GLY A 206 6.73 14.04 13.41
N ALA A 207 6.21 14.55 14.53
CA ALA A 207 6.54 14.03 15.87
C ALA A 207 8.06 13.96 16.17
N GLY A 208 8.85 14.87 15.60
CA GLY A 208 10.32 14.88 15.74
C GLY A 208 11.07 13.99 14.74
N TRP A 209 10.36 13.20 13.93
CA TRP A 209 10.93 12.43 12.82
C TRP A 209 11.02 13.28 11.54
N THR A 210 12.21 13.30 10.93
CA THR A 210 12.51 14.12 9.74
C THR A 210 13.19 13.32 8.62
N GLU A 211 13.08 11.99 8.65
CA GLU A 211 13.76 11.11 7.68
C GLU A 211 12.82 10.56 6.59
N GLY A 212 11.64 11.16 6.43
CA GLY A 212 10.71 10.96 5.31
C GLY A 212 11.14 11.75 4.07
N LEU A 213 10.19 12.39 3.37
CA LEU A 213 10.50 13.16 2.16
C LEU A 213 11.40 14.38 2.48
N PRO A 214 12.55 14.54 1.80
CA PRO A 214 13.40 15.71 1.98
C PRO A 214 12.67 17.02 1.68
N GLY A 215 12.88 18.03 2.52
CA GLY A 215 12.29 19.37 2.32
C GLY A 215 10.78 19.46 2.61
N ARG A 216 10.16 18.40 3.14
CA ARG A 216 8.73 18.36 3.43
C ARG A 216 8.47 18.34 4.93
N SER A 217 7.74 19.31 5.46
CA SER A 217 7.37 19.39 6.88
C SER A 217 5.89 19.08 7.12
N ILE A 218 5.43 17.94 6.58
CA ILE A 218 4.03 17.50 6.65
C ILE A 218 4.00 16.08 7.22
N ASN A 219 3.18 15.88 8.27
CA ASN A 219 3.12 14.62 9.01
C ASN A 219 2.51 13.47 8.19
N ASN A 220 1.50 13.78 7.40
CA ASN A 220 0.81 12.83 6.52
C ASN A 220 1.75 12.40 5.39
N CYS A 221 1.59 11.19 4.87
CA CYS A 221 2.32 10.76 3.69
C CYS A 221 1.89 11.53 2.43
N GLN A 222 2.78 11.56 1.45
CA GLN A 222 2.46 11.87 0.07
C GLN A 222 2.28 10.57 -0.72
N ARG A 223 1.25 10.47 -1.56
CA ARG A 223 1.01 9.37 -2.50
C ARG A 223 2.15 9.29 -3.51
N LYS A 224 3.18 8.52 -3.19
CA LYS A 224 4.41 8.39 -3.97
C LYS A 224 4.96 6.97 -3.81
N VAL A 225 5.42 6.40 -4.92
CA VAL A 225 6.14 5.11 -4.91
C VAL A 225 7.40 5.24 -4.06
N SER A 226 7.63 4.28 -3.18
CA SER A 226 8.78 4.31 -2.28
C SER A 226 10.06 4.09 -3.07
N TYR A 227 11.15 4.70 -2.62
CA TYR A 227 12.43 4.64 -3.31
C TYR A 227 13.57 4.63 -2.30
N LYS A 228 14.77 4.26 -2.75
CA LYS A 228 16.00 4.41 -1.96
C LYS A 228 16.65 5.75 -2.28
N ASP A 229 17.04 6.49 -1.26
CA ASP A 229 17.84 7.70 -1.42
C ASP A 229 19.30 7.36 -1.81
N ILE A 230 20.13 8.39 -1.94
CA ILE A 230 21.55 8.25 -2.31
C ILE A 230 22.38 7.44 -1.30
N SER A 231 21.91 7.30 -0.06
CA SER A 231 22.54 6.48 0.97
C SER A 231 22.07 5.03 0.96
N GLY A 232 21.13 4.69 0.07
CA GLY A 232 20.51 3.37 -0.01
C GLY A 232 19.36 3.17 0.98
N LYS A 233 18.93 4.23 1.67
CA LYS A 233 17.86 4.17 2.67
C LYS A 233 16.50 4.34 2.01
N TRP A 234 15.53 3.53 2.45
CA TRP A 234 14.15 3.65 2.02
C TRP A 234 13.51 4.97 2.46
N VAL A 235 12.82 5.62 1.51
CA VAL A 235 11.93 6.75 1.73
C VAL A 235 10.52 6.32 1.34
N GLY A 236 9.66 6.15 2.34
CA GLY A 236 8.32 5.59 2.18
C GLY A 236 8.27 4.07 2.26
N GLY A 237 7.07 3.56 2.52
CA GLY A 237 6.69 2.18 2.39
C GLY A 237 5.18 2.02 2.25
N LEU A 238 4.58 1.20 3.10
CA LEU A 238 3.28 0.60 2.81
C LEU A 238 2.14 1.61 2.66
N PHE A 239 1.98 2.57 3.57
CA PHE A 239 0.79 3.44 3.58
C PHE A 239 0.86 4.55 2.53
N ASN A 240 2.04 5.10 2.23
CA ASN A 240 2.19 6.06 1.13
C ASN A 240 2.04 5.43 -0.26
N GLU A 241 2.16 4.11 -0.38
CA GLU A 241 1.92 3.37 -1.61
C GLU A 241 0.48 2.86 -1.69
N TRP A 242 -0.01 2.20 -0.66
CA TRP A 242 -1.29 1.48 -0.70
C TRP A 242 -2.47 2.29 -0.17
N GLY A 243 -2.24 3.41 0.52
CA GLY A 243 -3.30 4.15 1.21
C GLY A 243 -3.82 3.36 2.40
N PHE A 244 -5.09 3.57 2.77
CA PHE A 244 -5.68 2.90 3.93
C PHE A 244 -5.83 1.39 3.68
N THR A 245 -5.01 0.57 4.37
CA THR A 245 -4.87 -0.87 4.13
C THR A 245 -5.98 -1.75 4.72
N ALA A 246 -6.92 -1.16 5.46
CA ALA A 246 -8.04 -1.79 6.15
C ALA A 246 -8.77 -2.93 5.41
N ASN A 247 -9.20 -3.97 6.14
CA ASN A 247 -9.86 -5.16 5.59
C ASN A 247 -11.38 -5.24 5.77
N THR A 248 -11.96 -4.61 6.79
CA THR A 248 -13.39 -4.75 7.11
C THR A 248 -14.20 -3.63 6.47
N MET A 249 -14.54 -3.79 5.18
CA MET A 249 -15.67 -3.21 4.43
C MET A 249 -15.41 -3.39 2.93
N ASN A 250 -16.47 -3.56 2.13
CA ASN A 250 -16.41 -3.82 0.68
C ASN A 250 -15.74 -2.71 -0.16
N ASN A 251 -15.31 -1.63 0.49
CA ASN A 251 -14.75 -0.42 -0.13
C ASN A 251 -13.28 -0.16 0.28
N PHE A 252 -12.62 -1.17 0.87
CA PHE A 252 -11.19 -1.20 1.20
C PHE A 252 -10.54 -2.51 0.69
N TYR A 253 -9.53 -3.05 1.38
CA TYR A 253 -8.85 -4.29 1.00
C TYR A 253 -9.50 -5.52 1.59
N GLU A 254 -10.68 -5.87 1.07
CA GLU A 254 -11.49 -6.98 1.56
C GLU A 254 -10.70 -8.30 1.66
N GLY A 255 -10.70 -8.84 2.89
CA GLY A 255 -10.05 -10.10 3.21
C GLY A 255 -8.53 -10.02 3.39
N SER A 256 -7.90 -8.84 3.36
CA SER A 256 -6.52 -8.70 3.83
C SER A 256 -6.41 -8.86 5.35
N ASP A 257 -5.18 -8.99 5.87
CA ASP A 257 -4.92 -9.16 7.31
C ASP A 257 -4.82 -7.82 8.08
N TRP A 258 -5.12 -6.70 7.42
CA TRP A 258 -4.97 -5.35 7.99
C TRP A 258 -6.25 -4.91 8.68
N ASN A 259 -6.26 -4.98 10.01
CA ASN A 259 -7.44 -4.68 10.81
C ASN A 259 -7.79 -3.18 10.84
N LEU A 260 -9.05 -2.92 11.16
CA LEU A 260 -9.58 -1.61 11.55
C LEU A 260 -9.80 -1.54 13.06
N SER A 261 -9.72 -0.35 13.64
CA SER A 261 -10.18 -0.13 15.02
C SER A 261 -11.71 -0.22 15.12
N ILE A 262 -12.20 -0.81 16.21
CA ILE A 262 -13.60 -0.69 16.63
C ILE A 262 -13.79 0.68 17.28
N GLY A 263 -14.72 1.48 16.77
CA GLY A 263 -15.11 2.77 17.34
C GLY A 263 -15.46 3.79 16.26
N ASN A 264 -16.22 4.83 16.62
CA ASN A 264 -16.82 5.79 15.68
C ASN A 264 -15.81 6.81 15.08
N ASN A 265 -14.50 6.56 15.16
CA ASN A 265 -13.43 7.42 14.63
C ASN A 265 -12.38 6.55 13.91
N TRP A 266 -12.63 6.25 12.64
CA TRP A 266 -12.00 5.11 11.92
C TRP A 266 -10.53 5.32 11.57
N ALA A 267 -10.12 6.58 11.31
CA ALA A 267 -8.79 6.90 10.81
C ALA A 267 -7.73 7.19 11.89
N ASN A 268 -8.11 7.85 12.99
CA ASN A 268 -7.18 8.24 14.08
C ASN A 268 -6.87 7.11 15.06
N ASP A 269 -7.49 5.95 14.86
CA ASP A 269 -7.42 4.82 15.76
C ASP A 269 -6.70 3.61 15.15
N THR A 270 -6.48 3.59 13.84
CA THR A 270 -5.78 2.49 13.17
C THR A 270 -4.27 2.74 13.12
N GLY A 271 -3.67 2.87 14.30
CA GLY A 271 -2.23 3.04 14.49
C GLY A 271 -1.50 1.71 14.55
N TYR A 272 -0.37 1.60 13.84
CA TYR A 272 0.53 0.46 13.89
C TYR A 272 1.82 0.82 14.62
N TRP A 273 2.35 -0.11 15.43
CA TRP A 273 3.66 0.06 16.03
C TRP A 273 4.75 0.21 14.96
N ALA A 274 5.57 1.24 15.12
CA ALA A 274 6.84 1.39 14.44
C ALA A 274 8.00 1.17 15.43
N ASN A 275 9.16 0.83 14.90
CA ASN A 275 10.36 0.58 15.69
C ASN A 275 10.77 1.83 16.49
N SER A 276 11.43 1.61 17.64
CA SER A 276 11.87 2.71 18.49
C SER A 276 13.01 3.50 17.83
N TYR A 277 12.93 4.82 17.93
CA TYR A 277 13.96 5.74 17.44
C TYR A 277 14.35 6.73 18.54
N ASN A 278 15.65 6.91 18.77
CA ASN A 278 16.21 7.74 19.85
C ASN A 278 15.59 7.44 21.24
N GLY A 279 15.29 6.17 21.51
CA GLY A 279 14.66 5.71 22.76
C GLY A 279 13.16 6.03 22.89
N SER A 280 12.55 6.68 21.89
CA SER A 280 11.12 6.98 21.84
C SER A 280 10.37 5.89 21.08
N LEU A 281 9.12 5.62 21.47
CA LEU A 281 8.22 4.72 20.75
C LEU A 281 7.33 5.52 19.81
N TYR A 282 7.07 4.95 18.63
CA TYR A 282 6.28 5.60 17.60
C TYR A 282 5.19 4.67 17.11
N GLY A 283 4.10 5.27 16.64
CA GLY A 283 3.17 4.59 15.76
C GLY A 283 2.93 5.41 14.49
N VAL A 284 2.40 4.72 13.49
CA VAL A 284 2.02 5.31 12.21
C VAL A 284 0.56 4.96 11.90
N TYR A 285 -0.24 5.96 11.57
CA TYR A 285 -1.63 5.77 11.15
C TYR A 285 -1.67 5.15 9.75
N SER A 286 -2.43 4.07 9.58
CA SER A 286 -2.53 3.39 8.28
C SER A 286 -3.35 4.17 7.25
N ALA A 287 -4.22 5.07 7.69
CA ALA A 287 -5.07 5.86 6.79
C ALA A 287 -4.27 6.84 5.93
N ASP A 288 -3.33 7.57 6.53
CA ASP A 288 -2.66 8.72 5.93
C ASP A 288 -1.16 8.79 6.27
N GLY A 289 -0.60 7.75 6.89
CA GLY A 289 0.82 7.69 7.21
C GLY A 289 1.29 8.69 8.28
N GLY A 290 0.37 9.29 9.05
CA GLY A 290 0.71 10.25 10.10
C GLY A 290 1.49 9.59 11.25
N ILE A 291 2.57 10.24 11.68
CA ILE A 291 3.48 9.78 12.74
C ILE A 291 3.05 10.40 14.08
N PHE A 292 3.11 9.61 15.14
CA PHE A 292 2.80 10.07 16.49
C PHE A 292 3.67 9.40 17.55
N LEU A 293 3.95 10.12 18.64
CA LEU A 293 4.67 9.60 19.79
C LEU A 293 3.78 8.68 20.62
N GLN A 294 4.38 7.65 21.20
CA GLN A 294 3.69 6.66 22.01
C GLN A 294 4.42 6.37 23.31
N SER A 295 3.66 5.83 24.27
CA SER A 295 4.18 5.29 25.52
C SER A 295 4.04 3.77 25.53
N THR A 296 4.82 3.10 26.37
CA THR A 296 4.72 1.64 26.58
C THR A 296 3.37 1.20 27.15
N ALA A 297 2.62 2.11 27.77
CA ALA A 297 1.29 1.85 28.33
C ALA A 297 0.17 1.88 27.27
N ASN A 298 0.47 2.36 26.06
CA ASN A 298 -0.49 2.38 24.97
C ASN A 298 -0.48 1.06 24.22
N SER A 299 -1.56 0.82 23.48
CA SER A 299 -1.72 -0.37 22.68
C SER A 299 -1.98 0.01 21.22
N HIS A 300 -1.33 -0.66 20.27
CA HIS A 300 -1.51 -0.46 18.81
C HIS A 300 -1.60 -1.78 18.05
N PHE A 301 -1.94 -1.70 16.76
CA PHE A 301 -1.91 -2.85 15.85
C PHE A 301 -0.47 -3.31 15.59
N MET A 302 -0.34 -4.60 15.29
CA MET A 302 0.96 -5.23 15.03
C MET A 302 1.04 -5.61 13.55
N ALA A 303 2.11 -5.16 12.90
CA ALA A 303 2.54 -5.69 11.62
C ALA A 303 4.06 -5.80 11.63
N CYS A 304 4.57 -6.62 10.73
CA CYS A 304 5.98 -6.94 10.60
C CYS A 304 6.39 -6.85 9.15
N VAL A 305 7.65 -6.49 8.90
CA VAL A 305 8.22 -6.38 7.56
C VAL A 305 9.49 -7.19 7.45
N THR A 306 9.73 -7.76 6.28
CA THR A 306 11.03 -8.32 5.90
C THR A 306 11.66 -7.50 4.75
N PRO A 307 12.99 -7.31 4.70
CA PRO A 307 13.68 -6.49 3.71
C PRO A 307 13.60 -6.98 2.26
#